data_AF-A0AAP0EIU9-F1
#
_entry.id   AF-A0AAP0EIU9-F1
#
_cell.length_a   1.000
_cell.length_b   1.000
_cell.length_c   1.000
_cell.angle_alpha   90.00
_cell.angle_beta   90.00
_cell.angle_gamma   90.00
#
_symmetry.space_group_name_H-M   'P 1'
#
loop_
_entity.id
_entity.type
_entity.pdbx_description
1 polymer ?
#
loop_
_entity_poly.entity_id
_entity_poly.type
_entity_poly.pdbx_seq_one_letter_code
_entity_poly.pdbx_strand_id
1 'polypeptide(L)' 'MAEVLMDFPQLTRTLHDGREESVMKRTTLVANTSNMPVVAREASIYTGITIAEYFEIWVTMSSMMADSTSRWASIA' A
#
# COMPACT_ATOMS: atom_id res chain seq x y z
N MET A 1 -1.37 10.87 4.26
CA MET A 1 -2.38 9.87 3.84
C MET A 1 -3.45 10.47 2.93
N ALA A 2 -4.15 11.55 3.29
CA ALA A 2 -5.11 12.18 2.38
C ALA A 2 -4.47 12.69 1.07
N GLU A 3 -3.29 13.29 1.16
CA GLU A 3 -2.49 13.73 0.00
C GLU A 3 -2.17 12.56 -0.95
N VAL A 4 -1.70 11.43 -0.43
CA VAL A 4 -1.45 10.20 -1.22
C VAL A 4 -2.70 9.76 -2.01
N LEU A 5 -3.89 9.86 -1.40
CA LEU A 5 -5.15 9.51 -2.08
C LEU A 5 -5.52 10.50 -3.19
N MET A 6 -5.06 11.75 -3.12
CA MET A 6 -5.29 12.77 -4.16
C MET A 6 -4.25 12.68 -5.27
N ASP A 7 -3.00 12.44 -4.93
CA ASP A 7 -1.87 12.51 -5.86
C ASP A 7 -1.70 11.24 -6.68
N PHE A 8 -1.86 10.05 -6.08
CA PHE A 8 -1.59 8.79 -6.76
C PHE A 8 -2.48 8.56 -7.98
N PRO A 9 -3.78 8.91 -7.99
CA PRO A 9 -4.60 8.83 -9.19
C PRO A 9 -4.06 9.65 -10.37
N GLN A 10 -3.36 10.77 -10.11
CA GLN A 10 -2.80 11.65 -11.14
C GLN A 10 -1.52 11.10 -11.77
N LEU A 11 -0.84 10.16 -11.10
CA LEU A 11 0.36 9.54 -11.62
C LEU A 11 -0.01 8.46 -12.65
N THR A 12 0.47 8.61 -13.88
CA THR A 12 0.30 7.64 -14.96
C THR A 12 1.61 6.94 -15.31
N ARG A 13 1.49 5.74 -15.86
CA ARG A 13 2.59 4.99 -16.44
C ARG A 13 2.20 4.53 -17.84
N THR A 14 3.12 4.67 -18.78
CA THR A 14 3.01 4.05 -20.10
C THR A 14 3.29 2.55 -19.99
N LEU A 15 2.35 1.73 -20.46
CA LEU A 15 2.47 0.29 -20.54
C LEU A 15 3.28 -0.12 -21.79
N HIS A 16 3.64 -1.39 -21.88
CA HIS A 16 4.40 -1.93 -23.02
C HIS A 16 3.65 -1.81 -24.36
N ASP A 17 2.32 -1.78 -24.32
CA ASP A 17 1.45 -1.60 -25.48
C ASP A 17 1.18 -0.12 -25.85
N GLY A 18 1.85 0.83 -25.18
CA GLY A 18 1.75 2.26 -25.43
C GLY A 18 0.56 2.95 -24.75
N ARG A 19 -0.31 2.22 -24.03
CA ARG A 19 -1.41 2.84 -23.27
C ARG A 19 -0.90 3.50 -21.99
N GLU A 20 -1.48 4.64 -21.64
CA GLU A 20 -1.29 5.23 -20.31
C GLU A 20 -2.32 4.68 -19.32
N GLU A 21 -1.84 4.21 -18.17
CA GLU A 21 -2.69 3.80 -17.07
C GLU A 21 -2.26 4.44 -15.74
N SER A 22 -3.24 4.80 -14.91
CA SER A 22 -2.98 5.30 -13.57
C SER A 22 -2.30 4.22 -12.71
N VAL A 23 -1.32 4.62 -11.90
CA VAL A 23 -0.63 3.72 -10.97
C VAL A 23 -1.58 3.07 -9.97
N MET A 24 -2.72 3.71 -9.68
CA MET A 24 -3.74 3.18 -8.77
C MET A 24 -4.34 1.85 -9.23
N LYS A 25 -4.33 1.53 -10.54
CA LYS A 25 -4.83 0.23 -11.03
C LYS A 25 -4.01 -0.97 -10.54
N ARG A 26 -2.79 -0.73 -10.06
CA ARG A 26 -1.85 -1.77 -9.60
C ARG A 26 -1.33 -1.52 -8.19
N THR A 27 -1.96 -0.62 -7.44
CA THR A 27 -1.55 -0.25 -6.09
C THR A 27 -2.69 -0.53 -5.13
N THR A 28 -2.41 -1.27 -4.07
CA THR A 28 -3.34 -1.46 -2.93
C THR A 28 -2.86 -0.58 -1.78
N LEU A 29 -3.76 0.21 -1.18
CA LEU A 29 -3.45 1.08 -0.06
C LEU A 29 -4.16 0.57 1.20
N VAL A 30 -3.38 0.27 2.25
CA VAL A 30 -3.90 -0.01 3.60
C VAL A 30 -3.69 1.23 4.45
N ALA A 31 -4.75 2.01 4.66
CA ALA A 31 -4.68 3.28 5.36
C ALA A 31 -5.03 3.11 6.84
N ASN A 32 -4.05 3.29 7.72
CA ASN A 32 -4.27 3.40 9.15
C ASN A 32 -3.80 4.77 9.66
N THR A 33 -4.73 5.57 10.16
CA THR A 33 -4.45 6.95 10.58
C THR A 33 -4.19 7.03 12.09
N SER A 34 -3.65 8.15 12.58
CA SER A 34 -3.31 8.32 14.00
C SER A 34 -4.52 8.20 14.93
N ASN A 35 -5.73 8.52 14.45
CA ASN A 35 -6.96 8.50 15.23
C ASN A 35 -7.63 7.11 15.27
N MET A 36 -7.09 6.12 14.57
CA MET A 36 -7.61 4.74 14.57
C MET A 36 -7.00 3.91 15.72
N PRO A 37 -7.66 2.80 16.11
CA PRO A 37 -7.20 1.98 17.24
C PRO A 37 -5.75 1.52 17.13
N VAL A 38 -5.05 1.48 18.26
CA VAL A 38 -3.64 1.06 18.32
C VAL A 38 -3.43 -0.35 17.79
N VAL A 39 -4.32 -1.29 18.13
CA VAL A 39 -4.33 -2.66 17.60
C VAL A 39 -4.49 -2.73 16.09
N ALA A 40 -5.14 -1.73 15.47
CA ALA A 40 -5.25 -1.67 14.02
C ALA A 40 -3.89 -1.39 13.36
N ARG A 41 -2.89 -0.85 14.09
CA ARG A 41 -1.53 -0.60 13.57
C ARG A 41 -0.82 -1.91 13.28
N GLU A 42 -0.85 -2.83 14.23
CA GLU A 42 -0.32 -4.17 14.05
C GLU A 42 -1.05 -4.92 12.94
N ALA A 43 -2.39 -4.93 13.02
CA ALA A 43 -3.22 -5.61 12.03
C ALA A 43 -3.03 -5.04 10.61
N SER A 44 -2.79 -3.73 10.45
CA SER A 44 -2.57 -3.11 9.13
C SER A 44 -1.27 -3.56 8.47
N ILE A 45 -0.21 -3.81 9.25
CA ILE A 45 1.04 -4.35 8.74
C ILE A 45 0.85 -5.80 8.31
N TYR A 46 0.22 -6.62 9.15
CA TYR A 46 -0.07 -8.01 8.80
C TYR A 46 -1.01 -8.14 7.60
N THR A 47 -2.01 -7.28 7.49
CA THR A 47 -2.88 -7.23 6.31
C THR A 47 -2.08 -6.88 5.05
N GLY A 48 -1.20 -5.88 5.14
CA GLY A 48 -0.36 -5.47 4.02
C GLY A 48 0.58 -6.56 3.53
N ILE A 49 1.25 -7.28 4.44
CA ILE A 49 2.16 -8.37 4.05
C ILE A 49 1.38 -9.57 3.48
N THR A 50 0.23 -9.93 4.04
CA THR A 50 -0.62 -10.99 3.49
C THR A 50 -1.09 -10.67 2.07
N ILE A 51 -1.46 -9.41 1.78
CA ILE A 51 -1.81 -8.97 0.42
C ILE A 51 -0.60 -9.05 -0.50
N ALA A 52 0.58 -8.60 -0.05
CA ALA A 52 1.79 -8.62 -0.84
C ALA A 52 2.21 -10.07 -1.19
N GLU A 53 2.19 -10.98 -0.21
CA GLU A 53 2.45 -12.40 -0.39
C GLU A 53 1.42 -13.05 -1.31
N TYR A 54 0.14 -12.68 -1.18
CA TYR A 54 -0.90 -13.15 -2.10
C TYR A 54 -0.53 -12.80 -3.55
N PHE A 55 -0.12 -11.57 -3.83
CA PHE A 55 0.29 -11.17 -5.19
C PHE A 55 1.58 -11.84 -5.69
N GLU A 56 2.55 -12.09 -4.82
CA GLU A 56 3.78 -12.85 -5.16
C GLU A 56 3.46 -14.27 -5.62
N ILE A 57 2.47 -14.93 -4.99
CA ILE A 57 2.02 -16.27 -5.38
C ILE A 57 1.48 -16.31 -6.81
N TRP A 58 0.90 -15.21 -7.30
CA TRP A 58 0.41 -15.08 -8.67
C TRP A 58 1.51 -14.70 -9.69
N VAL A 59 2.79 -14.88 -9.34
CA VAL A 59 3.96 -14.61 -10.22
C VAL A 59 4.06 -13.14 -10.62
N THR A 60 3.53 -12.24 -9.80
CA THR A 60 3.72 -10.78 -9.97
C THR A 60 4.74 -10.32 -8.96
N MET A 61 5.82 -9.67 -9.42
CA MET A 61 6.76 -9.00 -8.50
C MET A 61 6.01 -7.91 -7.73
N SER A 62 5.86 -8.12 -6.44
CA SER A 62 5.21 -7.22 -5.51
C SER A 62 6.25 -6.38 -4.76
N SER A 63 5.84 -5.21 -4.29
CA SER A 63 6.66 -4.38 -3.40
C SER A 63 5.76 -3.78 -2.34
N MET A 64 6.17 -3.91 -1.08
CA MET A 64 5.46 -3.36 0.07
C MET A 64 6.26 -2.20 0.66
N MET A 65 5.59 -1.05 0.82
CA MET A 65 6.12 0.11 1.54
C MET A 65 5.29 0.32 2.80
N ALA A 66 5.93 0.30 3.97
CA ALA A 66 5.28 0.50 5.25
C ALA A 66 5.71 1.84 5.87
N ASP A 67 4.76 2.76 6.03
CA ASP A 67 4.99 4.07 6.64
C ASP A 67 3.99 4.37 7.77
N SER A 68 4.39 4.51 9.04
CA SER A 68 5.75 4.42 9.60
C SER A 68 5.92 3.17 10.46
N THR A 69 7.03 2.45 10.28
CA THR A 69 7.38 1.28 11.11
C THR A 69 7.69 1.68 12.56
N SER A 70 8.08 2.93 12.81
CA SER A 70 8.24 3.48 14.17
C SER A 70 6.94 3.50 14.96
N ARG A 71 5.80 3.78 14.30
CA ARG A 71 4.48 3.73 14.94
C ARG A 71 4.04 2.31 15.24
N TRP A 72 4.49 1.36 14.44
CA TRP A 72 4.32 -0.06 14.73
C TRP A 72 5.26 -0.53 15.86
N ALA A 73 6.50 -0.08 15.93
CA ALA A 73 7.39 -0.42 17.03
C ALA A 73 6.91 0.13 18.39
N SER A 74 6.21 1.27 18.40
CA SER A 74 5.72 1.90 19.65
C SER A 74 4.63 1.11 20.40
N ILE A 75 4.10 0.04 19.80
CA ILE A 75 3.06 -0.80 20.39
C ILE A 75 3.59 -2.11 20.98
N ALA A 76 4.88 -2.41 20.74
CA ALA A 76 5.62 -3.50 21.37
C ALA A 76 6.23 -3.03 22.69
#